data_AF-A0ABD3F994-F1
#
_entry.id   AF-A0ABD3F994-F1
#
_cell.length_a   1.000
_cell.length_b   1.000
_cell.length_c   1.000
_cell.angle_alpha   90.00
_cell.angle_beta   90.00
_cell.angle_gamma   90.00
#
_symmetry.space_group_name_H-M   'P 1'
#
loop_
_entity.id
_entity.type
_entity.pdbx_description
1 polymer ?
#
loop_
_entity_poly.entity_id
_entity_poly.type
_entity_poly.pdbx_seq_one_letter_code
_entity_poly.pdbx_strand_id
1 'polypeptide(L)'
;MSSEKEEEGLSPMEFILRLIDGLDEGAAKEALLKMTVEKAFEMDGKELLVMKAVGSLWKWVIRSGNKTFLESLTKTLMSADTSETGLRFEDKIEPLDTKFSWEKPNAEFPDNEKIQAFLRGPEASMTTNGVLNFDDYWKAHWYSSKQEQKHCSFKMKATEVDRDSFLMIIKTRDWFLARQKELV
;
A
#
# COMPACT_ATOMS: atom_id res chain seq x y z
N MET A 1 -34.33 -34.75 1.99
CA MET A 1 -33.21 -34.37 2.88
C MET A 1 -32.93 -32.91 2.61
N SER A 2 -33.50 -32.04 3.44
CA SER A 2 -33.25 -30.61 3.41
C SER A 2 -31.85 -30.36 3.97
N SER A 3 -30.92 -29.91 3.14
CA SER A 3 -29.72 -29.23 3.64
C SER A 3 -30.09 -27.76 3.82
N GLU A 4 -30.51 -27.42 5.02
CA GLU A 4 -30.54 -26.03 5.48
C GLU A 4 -29.10 -25.53 5.44
N LYS A 5 -28.84 -24.59 4.53
CA LYS A 5 -27.64 -23.75 4.61
C LYS A 5 -27.89 -22.84 5.80
N GLU A 6 -27.24 -23.13 6.93
CA GLU A 6 -27.11 -22.15 8.00
C GLU A 6 -26.46 -20.90 7.38
N GLU A 7 -27.25 -19.84 7.23
CA GLU A 7 -26.67 -18.52 7.03
C GLU A 7 -25.90 -18.20 8.31
N GLU A 8 -24.57 -18.39 8.27
CA GLU A 8 -23.65 -17.84 9.27
C GLU A 8 -23.89 -16.33 9.34
N GLY A 9 -24.75 -15.91 10.28
CA GLY A 9 -24.98 -14.51 10.57
C GLY A 9 -23.64 -13.85 10.92
N LEU A 10 -23.43 -12.63 10.41
CA LEU A 10 -22.24 -11.85 10.73
C LEU A 10 -22.08 -11.74 12.23
N SER A 11 -20.89 -12.04 12.74
CA SER A 11 -20.59 -11.78 14.14
C SER A 11 -20.77 -10.28 14.42
N PRO A 12 -21.25 -9.89 15.62
CA PRO A 12 -21.44 -8.48 15.98
C PRO A 12 -20.22 -7.61 15.69
N MET A 13 -19.02 -8.18 15.79
CA MET A 13 -17.76 -7.48 15.52
C MET A 13 -17.55 -7.24 14.02
N GLU A 14 -17.88 -8.21 13.17
CA GLU A 14 -17.80 -8.08 11.71
C GLU A 14 -18.81 -7.05 11.19
N PHE A 15 -20.00 -7.02 11.81
CA PHE A 15 -21.02 -6.01 11.52
C PHE A 15 -20.52 -4.61 11.85
N ILE A 16 -19.90 -4.41 13.02
CA ILE A 16 -19.32 -3.11 13.42
C ILE A 16 -18.18 -2.71 12.48
N LEU A 17 -17.28 -3.63 12.11
CA LEU A 17 -16.20 -3.34 11.18
C LEU A 17 -16.71 -2.92 9.79
N ARG A 18 -17.81 -3.52 9.31
CA ARG A 18 -18.49 -3.08 8.07
C ARG A 18 -19.13 -1.70 8.22
N LEU A 19 -19.67 -1.37 9.40
CA LEU A 19 -20.17 -0.01 9.67
C LEU A 19 -19.03 1.02 9.64
N ILE A 20 -17.87 0.69 10.23
CA ILE A 20 -16.67 1.53 10.19
C ILE A 20 -16.20 1.74 8.74
N ASP A 21 -16.35 0.74 7.87
CA ASP A 21 -16.04 0.86 6.43
C ASP A 21 -16.91 1.85 5.68
N GLY A 22 -18.16 2.05 6.11
CA GLY A 22 -19.11 3.00 5.50
C GLY A 22 -19.15 4.39 6.15
N LEU A 23 -18.41 4.61 7.24
CA LEU A 23 -18.44 5.86 8.00
C LEU A 23 -17.31 6.82 7.59
N ASP A 24 -17.70 8.10 7.43
CA ASP A 24 -16.77 9.22 7.31
C ASP A 24 -15.88 9.35 8.55
N GLU A 25 -14.70 9.95 8.37
CA GLU A 25 -13.78 10.20 9.47
C GLU A 25 -14.40 11.17 10.49
N GLY A 26 -14.36 10.79 11.77
CA GLY A 26 -14.93 11.58 12.85
C GLY A 26 -15.17 10.77 14.12
N ALA A 27 -15.75 11.43 15.12
CA ALA A 27 -15.93 10.88 16.47
C ALA A 27 -16.70 9.55 16.51
N ALA A 28 -17.70 9.38 15.62
CA ALA A 28 -18.48 8.14 15.55
C ALA A 28 -17.62 6.94 15.13
N LYS A 29 -16.75 7.13 14.14
CA LYS A 29 -15.85 6.10 13.63
C LYS A 29 -14.75 5.76 14.64
N GLU A 30 -14.18 6.76 15.30
CA GLU A 30 -13.20 6.54 16.38
C GLU A 30 -13.82 5.78 17.57
N ALA A 31 -15.03 6.14 17.98
CA ALA A 31 -15.72 5.46 19.08
C ALA A 31 -16.00 3.98 18.76
N LEU A 32 -16.47 3.68 17.54
CA LEU A 32 -16.69 2.31 17.09
C LEU A 32 -15.38 1.54 16.97
N LEU A 33 -14.31 2.16 16.45
CA LEU A 33 -13.00 1.53 16.37
C LEU A 33 -12.47 1.19 17.76
N LYS A 34 -12.54 2.14 18.70
CA LYS A 34 -12.15 1.92 20.10
C LYS A 34 -12.92 0.76 20.72
N MET A 35 -14.25 0.75 20.59
CA MET A 35 -15.11 -0.33 21.07
C MET A 35 -14.73 -1.69 20.46
N THR A 36 -14.42 -1.71 19.16
CA THR A 36 -14.02 -2.94 18.46
C THR A 36 -12.68 -3.45 18.96
N VAL A 37 -11.71 -2.56 19.18
CA VAL A 37 -10.38 -2.89 19.71
C VAL A 37 -10.47 -3.38 21.16
N GLU A 38 -11.26 -2.73 22.00
CA GLU A 38 -11.52 -3.20 23.38
C GLU A 38 -12.12 -4.60 23.38
N LYS A 39 -13.13 -4.83 22.52
CA LYS A 39 -13.75 -6.15 22.37
C LYS A 39 -12.78 -7.21 21.82
N ALA A 40 -11.85 -6.81 20.95
CA ALA A 40 -10.77 -7.68 20.48
C ALA A 40 -9.86 -8.15 21.62
N PHE A 41 -9.62 -7.30 22.62
CA PHE A 41 -8.83 -7.66 23.81
C PHE A 41 -9.56 -8.58 24.78
N GLU A 42 -10.89 -8.62 24.74
CA GLU A 42 -11.70 -9.54 25.53
C GLU A 42 -11.78 -10.95 24.90
N MET A 43 -11.45 -11.08 23.61
CA MET A 43 -11.45 -12.35 22.89
C MET A 43 -10.16 -13.14 23.13
N ASP A 44 -10.25 -14.48 23.03
CA ASP A 44 -9.05 -15.31 22.98
C ASP A 44 -8.28 -15.01 21.68
N GLY A 45 -6.96 -14.88 21.78
CA GLY A 45 -6.15 -14.49 20.63
C GLY A 45 -6.21 -15.51 19.47
N LYS A 46 -6.50 -16.80 19.73
CA LYS A 46 -6.72 -17.80 18.68
C LYS A 46 -8.06 -17.59 17.98
N GLU A 47 -9.08 -17.20 18.73
CA GLU A 47 -10.38 -16.84 18.17
C GLU A 47 -10.29 -15.57 17.31
N LEU A 48 -9.48 -14.60 17.73
CA LEU A 48 -9.20 -13.39 16.97
C LEU A 48 -8.49 -13.69 15.64
N LEU A 49 -7.56 -14.65 15.62
CA LEU A 49 -6.81 -15.06 14.43
C LEU A 49 -7.68 -15.76 13.38
N VAL A 50 -8.64 -16.57 13.82
CA VAL A 50 -9.55 -17.32 12.94
C VAL A 50 -10.71 -16.44 12.47
N MET A 51 -10.92 -15.28 13.10
CA MET A 51 -11.96 -14.34 12.70
C MET A 51 -11.73 -13.82 11.28
N LYS A 52 -12.73 -14.00 10.41
CA LYS A 52 -12.70 -13.54 9.00
C LYS A 52 -12.47 -12.02 8.89
N ALA A 53 -12.88 -11.24 9.90
CA ALA A 53 -12.72 -9.79 9.94
C ALA A 53 -11.42 -9.29 10.61
N VAL A 54 -10.47 -10.17 10.95
CA VAL A 54 -9.18 -9.75 11.55
C VAL A 54 -8.42 -8.78 10.64
N GLY A 55 -8.45 -8.99 9.32
CA GLY A 55 -7.85 -8.08 8.34
C GLY A 55 -8.47 -6.68 8.36
N SER A 56 -9.81 -6.60 8.50
CA SER A 56 -10.52 -5.32 8.62
C SER A 56 -10.16 -4.59 9.92
N LEU A 57 -10.02 -5.31 11.03
CA LEU A 57 -9.57 -4.75 12.30
C LEU A 57 -8.16 -4.14 12.15
N TRP A 58 -7.22 -4.89 11.58
CA TRP A 58 -5.85 -4.43 11.32
C TRP A 58 -5.81 -3.18 10.44
N LYS A 59 -6.54 -3.19 9.33
CA LYS A 59 -6.69 -2.05 8.42
C LYS A 59 -7.10 -0.78 9.17
N TRP A 60 -8.10 -0.86 10.04
CA TRP A 60 -8.59 0.31 10.75
C TRP A 60 -7.67 0.78 11.88
N VAL A 61 -7.05 -0.14 12.60
CA VAL A 61 -6.08 0.19 13.64
C VAL A 61 -4.85 0.87 13.05
N ILE A 62 -4.32 0.39 11.92
CA ILE A 62 -3.22 1.06 11.20
C ILE A 62 -3.64 2.46 10.74
N ARG A 63 -4.83 2.58 10.13
CA ARG A 63 -5.36 3.87 9.66
C ARG A 63 -5.60 4.89 10.77
N SER A 64 -5.91 4.43 11.98
CA SER A 64 -6.11 5.31 13.13
C SER A 64 -4.83 6.03 13.56
N GLY A 65 -3.65 5.52 13.16
CA GLY A 65 -2.37 6.03 13.65
C GLY A 65 -2.16 5.87 15.15
N ASN A 66 -3.07 5.18 15.85
CA ASN A 66 -3.01 5.02 17.30
C ASN A 66 -2.02 3.91 17.66
N LYS A 67 -0.82 4.33 18.03
CA LYS A 67 0.28 3.43 18.39
C LYS A 67 -0.07 2.49 19.55
N THR A 68 -0.87 2.92 20.52
CA THR A 68 -1.20 2.07 21.68
C THR A 68 -2.12 0.91 21.30
N PHE A 69 -3.05 1.13 20.35
CA PHE A 69 -3.88 0.07 19.78
C PHE A 69 -3.06 -0.93 18.98
N LEU A 70 -2.13 -0.45 18.16
CA LEU A 70 -1.22 -1.31 17.40
C LEU A 70 -0.35 -2.19 18.31
N GLU A 71 0.31 -1.59 19.31
CA GLU A 71 1.17 -2.33 20.24
C GLU A 71 0.38 -3.37 21.04
N SER A 72 -0.83 -3.00 21.50
CA SER A 72 -1.68 -3.88 22.28
C SER A 72 -2.21 -5.06 21.46
N LEU A 73 -2.70 -4.83 20.23
CA LEU A 73 -3.17 -5.90 19.35
C LEU A 73 -2.04 -6.83 18.93
N THR A 74 -0.87 -6.28 18.63
CA THR A 74 0.32 -7.05 18.30
C THR A 74 0.71 -7.95 19.49
N LYS A 75 0.68 -7.43 20.72
CA LYS A 75 0.98 -8.21 21.92
C LYS A 75 -0.03 -9.34 22.15
N THR A 76 -1.33 -9.06 22.01
CA THR A 76 -2.38 -10.09 22.16
C THR A 76 -2.22 -11.21 21.13
N LEU A 77 -1.91 -10.86 19.88
CA LEU A 77 -1.69 -11.84 18.81
C LEU A 77 -0.38 -12.62 18.99
N MET A 78 0.73 -11.95 19.28
CA MET A 78 2.01 -12.63 19.56
C MET A 78 1.93 -13.56 20.78
N SER A 79 1.13 -13.20 21.79
CA SER A 79 0.87 -14.10 22.91
C SER A 79 0.08 -15.35 22.51
N ALA A 80 -0.74 -15.28 21.46
CA ALA A 80 -1.50 -16.40 20.94
C ALA A 80 -0.72 -17.26 19.93
N ASP A 81 0.19 -16.67 19.15
CA ASP A 81 1.01 -17.38 18.14
C ASP A 81 2.12 -18.26 18.73
N THR A 82 2.51 -18.05 19.99
CA THR A 82 3.57 -18.85 20.62
C THR A 82 3.23 -20.32 20.83
N SER A 83 1.99 -20.76 20.53
CA SER A 83 1.60 -22.15 20.76
C SER A 83 1.30 -23.03 19.55
N GLU A 84 1.20 -22.58 18.27
CA GLU A 84 1.12 -23.54 17.13
C GLU A 84 0.98 -22.97 15.70
N THR A 85 0.69 -21.69 15.48
CA THR A 85 0.41 -21.17 14.13
C THR A 85 1.65 -20.53 13.53
N GLY A 86 2.29 -21.20 12.57
CA GLY A 86 3.47 -20.71 11.81
C GLY A 86 3.22 -19.49 10.91
N LEU A 87 2.33 -18.58 11.28
CA LEU A 87 2.15 -17.27 10.66
C LEU A 87 3.05 -16.26 11.37
N ARG A 88 4.30 -16.12 10.91
CA ARG A 88 5.14 -14.99 11.29
C ARG A 88 4.53 -13.69 10.77
N PHE A 89 4.01 -12.88 11.67
CA PHE A 89 3.49 -11.54 11.36
C PHE A 89 4.60 -10.58 10.94
N GLU A 90 5.87 -10.85 11.28
CA GLU A 90 7.02 -10.00 10.94
C GLU A 90 7.17 -9.83 9.42
N ASP A 91 6.92 -10.87 8.63
CA ASP A 91 7.07 -10.84 7.17
C ASP A 91 6.02 -9.94 6.47
N LYS A 92 4.89 -9.67 7.15
CA LYS A 92 3.83 -8.76 6.66
C LYS A 92 3.98 -7.32 7.16
N ILE A 93 4.70 -7.11 8.26
CA ILE A 93 4.89 -5.78 8.86
C ILE A 93 6.03 -5.02 8.17
N GLU A 94 7.11 -5.69 7.74
CA GLU A 94 8.23 -5.04 7.03
C GLU A 94 7.80 -4.19 5.81
N PRO A 95 6.91 -4.69 4.91
CA PRO A 95 6.42 -3.91 3.78
C PRO A 95 5.51 -2.73 4.18
N LEU A 96 4.86 -2.79 5.35
CA LEU A 96 3.90 -1.80 5.83
C LEU A 96 4.57 -0.68 6.66
N ASP A 97 5.68 -0.99 7.35
CA ASP A 97 6.48 -0.01 8.12
C ASP A 97 7.56 0.67 7.27
N THR A 98 7.68 0.30 5.98
CA THR A 98 8.65 0.95 5.09
C THR A 98 8.22 2.39 4.83
N LYS A 99 8.95 3.36 5.40
CA LYS A 99 8.81 4.78 5.05
C LYS A 99 8.98 4.95 3.53
N PHE A 100 8.11 5.77 2.95
CA PHE A 100 8.13 6.05 1.52
C PHE A 100 9.53 6.46 1.05
N SER A 101 10.06 5.74 0.06
CA SER A 101 11.31 6.05 -0.64
C SER A 101 11.06 6.28 -2.13
N TRP A 102 11.78 7.24 -2.68
CA TRP A 102 11.85 7.50 -4.13
C TRP A 102 12.70 6.46 -4.87
N GLU A 103 13.52 5.69 -4.14
CA GLU A 103 14.30 4.60 -4.70
C GLU A 103 13.36 3.45 -5.12
N LYS A 104 13.46 3.06 -6.38
CA LYS A 104 12.77 1.89 -6.94
C LYS A 104 13.81 0.85 -7.33
N PRO A 105 14.39 0.10 -6.39
CA PRO A 105 15.54 -0.79 -6.67
C PRO A 105 15.24 -1.84 -7.74
N ASN A 106 13.97 -2.25 -7.85
CA ASN A 106 13.49 -3.22 -8.84
C ASN A 106 12.95 -2.57 -10.12
N ALA A 107 13.12 -1.25 -10.31
CA ALA A 107 12.69 -0.61 -11.54
C ALA A 107 13.49 -1.14 -12.73
N GLU A 108 12.77 -1.45 -13.80
CA GLU A 108 13.31 -1.89 -15.08
C GLU A 108 12.98 -0.86 -16.14
N PHE A 109 14.00 -0.45 -16.90
CA PHE A 109 13.87 0.41 -18.05
C PHE A 109 14.86 -0.08 -19.13
N PRO A 110 14.47 -1.11 -19.90
CA PRO A 110 15.38 -1.85 -20.76
C PRO A 110 15.98 -1.00 -21.88
N ASP A 111 15.28 0.05 -22.32
CA ASP A 111 15.71 0.88 -23.43
C ASP A 111 16.83 1.88 -23.06
N ASN A 112 17.05 2.15 -21.76
CA ASN A 112 18.01 3.17 -21.33
C ASN A 112 18.52 2.96 -19.88
N GLU A 113 19.79 2.56 -19.77
CA GLU A 113 20.45 2.30 -18.48
C GLU A 113 20.54 3.53 -17.57
N LYS A 114 20.67 4.75 -18.12
CA LYS A 114 20.75 5.99 -17.32
C LYS A 114 19.39 6.30 -16.69
N ILE A 115 18.30 6.12 -17.46
CA ILE A 115 16.94 6.28 -16.92
C ILE A 115 16.66 5.19 -15.88
N GLN A 116 17.09 3.95 -16.12
CA GLN A 116 16.97 2.88 -15.14
C GLN A 116 17.72 3.21 -13.84
N ALA A 117 18.96 3.69 -13.93
CA ALA A 117 19.76 4.09 -12.77
C ALA A 117 19.09 5.25 -12.00
N PHE A 118 18.56 6.25 -12.70
CA PHE A 118 17.76 7.31 -12.07
C PHE A 118 16.53 6.75 -11.35
N LEU A 119 15.79 5.83 -11.98
CA LEU A 119 14.59 5.23 -11.37
C LEU A 119 14.92 4.50 -10.06
N ARG A 120 16.08 3.83 -10.02
CA ARG A 120 16.60 3.14 -8.83
C ARG A 120 17.15 4.09 -7.77
N GLY A 121 17.65 5.26 -8.16
CA GLY A 121 18.23 6.26 -7.25
C GLY A 121 17.22 7.05 -6.41
N PRO A 122 17.69 7.91 -5.51
CA PRO A 122 16.83 8.65 -4.56
C PRO A 122 16.16 9.90 -5.17
N GLU A 123 16.60 10.34 -6.34
CA GLU A 123 16.11 11.58 -6.95
C GLU A 123 14.66 11.45 -7.43
N ALA A 124 13.85 12.49 -7.22
CA ALA A 124 12.43 12.48 -7.56
C ALA A 124 12.15 12.83 -9.04
N SER A 125 13.07 13.55 -9.70
CA SER A 125 12.94 13.96 -11.10
C SER A 125 14.29 14.01 -11.82
N MET A 126 14.29 13.78 -13.14
CA MET A 126 15.44 14.01 -14.01
C MET A 126 15.01 14.63 -15.34
N THR A 127 15.95 15.28 -16.03
CA THR A 127 15.83 15.62 -17.45
C THR A 127 16.60 14.60 -18.29
N THR A 128 16.13 14.34 -19.51
CA THR A 128 16.80 13.42 -20.43
C THR A 128 17.75 14.14 -21.39
N ASN A 129 18.10 15.40 -21.13
CA ASN A 129 19.02 16.13 -21.99
C ASN A 129 20.39 15.44 -21.98
N GLY A 130 20.93 15.10 -23.16
CA GLY A 130 22.15 14.29 -23.31
C GLY A 130 22.00 12.79 -22.94
N VAL A 131 20.77 12.33 -22.66
CA VAL A 131 20.44 10.92 -22.38
C VAL A 131 19.53 10.36 -23.47
N LEU A 132 18.54 11.13 -23.89
CA LEU A 132 17.69 10.90 -25.04
C LEU A 132 17.67 12.17 -25.86
N ASN A 133 17.98 12.04 -27.15
CA ASN A 133 17.92 13.14 -28.10
C ASN A 133 16.69 12.94 -28.98
N PHE A 134 15.90 14.00 -29.14
CA PHE A 134 14.72 13.99 -30.00
C PHE A 134 14.88 15.09 -31.05
N ASP A 135 14.61 14.75 -32.30
CA ASP A 135 14.69 15.72 -33.40
C ASP A 135 13.64 16.83 -33.25
N ASP A 136 12.48 16.51 -32.66
CA ASP A 136 11.36 17.44 -32.50
C ASP A 136 10.53 17.11 -31.24
N TYR A 137 9.86 18.13 -30.70
CA TYR A 137 8.97 18.02 -29.54
C TYR A 137 7.91 16.92 -29.70
N TRP A 138 7.33 16.78 -30.91
CA TRP A 138 6.29 15.79 -31.16
C TRP A 138 6.78 14.35 -30.98
N LYS A 139 8.04 14.06 -31.35
CA LYS A 139 8.66 12.75 -31.13
C LYS A 139 8.88 12.49 -29.65
N ALA A 140 9.34 13.50 -28.90
CA ALA A 140 9.46 13.43 -27.44
C ALA A 140 8.09 13.16 -26.79
N HIS A 141 7.06 13.90 -27.19
CA HIS A 141 5.70 13.73 -26.67
C HIS A 141 5.15 12.33 -26.94
N TRP A 142 5.28 11.84 -28.17
CA TRP A 142 4.87 10.49 -28.53
C TRP A 142 5.62 9.42 -27.73
N TYR A 143 6.94 9.56 -27.58
CA TYR A 143 7.75 8.66 -26.76
C TYR A 143 7.26 8.62 -25.31
N SER A 144 6.91 9.77 -24.73
CA SER A 144 6.41 9.87 -23.35
C SER A 144 5.10 9.09 -23.12
N SER A 145 4.24 9.01 -24.14
CA SER A 145 2.93 8.34 -24.06
C SER A 145 3.00 6.81 -24.17
N LYS A 146 4.12 6.26 -24.64
CA LYS A 146 4.26 4.83 -24.98
C LYS A 146 5.06 4.00 -23.97
N GLN A 147 5.55 4.62 -22.91
CA GLN A 147 6.42 3.92 -21.97
C GLN A 147 5.62 2.99 -21.05
N GLU A 148 5.93 1.70 -21.15
CA GLU A 148 5.48 0.71 -20.16
C GLU A 148 6.23 0.91 -18.84
N GLN A 149 5.52 0.83 -17.73
CA GLN A 149 6.08 1.04 -16.40
C GLN A 149 6.09 -0.29 -15.64
N LYS A 150 7.27 -0.86 -15.41
CA LYS A 150 7.46 -2.12 -14.68
C LYS A 150 8.07 -1.86 -13.32
N HIS A 151 7.39 -2.30 -12.27
CA HIS A 151 7.83 -2.16 -10.86
C HIS A 151 8.18 -0.71 -10.43
N CYS A 152 7.63 0.28 -11.12
CA CYS A 152 7.81 1.70 -10.83
C CYS A 152 6.59 2.49 -11.33
N SER A 153 6.46 3.74 -10.90
CA SER A 153 5.57 4.67 -11.58
C SER A 153 6.21 6.05 -11.71
N PHE A 154 6.04 6.64 -12.89
CA PHE A 154 6.56 7.96 -13.23
C PHE A 154 5.69 8.62 -14.31
N LYS A 155 5.80 9.94 -14.41
CA LYS A 155 5.24 10.75 -15.49
C LYS A 155 6.40 11.28 -16.34
N MET A 156 6.20 11.28 -17.65
CA MET A 156 7.11 11.94 -18.59
C MET A 156 6.40 13.15 -19.19
N LYS A 157 7.11 14.27 -19.26
CA LYS A 157 6.64 15.49 -19.94
C LYS A 157 7.66 15.88 -20.98
N ALA A 158 7.22 16.06 -22.22
CA ALA A 158 8.04 16.67 -23.25
C ALA A 158 8.25 18.15 -22.95
N THR A 159 9.46 18.62 -23.20
CA THR A 159 9.86 20.01 -22.98
C THR A 159 10.84 20.38 -24.08
N GLU A 160 10.74 21.62 -24.55
CA GLU A 160 11.63 22.18 -25.56
C GLU A 160 12.24 23.45 -24.99
N VAL A 161 13.57 23.53 -25.01
CA VAL A 161 14.34 24.71 -24.61
C VAL A 161 15.42 24.92 -25.66
N ASP A 162 15.56 26.15 -26.16
CA ASP A 162 16.59 26.52 -27.14
C ASP A 162 16.67 25.60 -28.39
N ARG A 163 15.51 25.11 -28.85
CA ARG A 163 15.34 24.12 -29.96
C ARG A 163 15.79 22.69 -29.65
N ASP A 164 16.24 22.42 -28.44
CA ASP A 164 16.49 21.06 -27.97
C ASP A 164 15.25 20.50 -27.29
N SER A 165 14.74 19.39 -27.84
CA SER A 165 13.59 18.66 -27.29
C SER A 165 14.07 17.54 -26.39
N PHE A 166 13.60 17.53 -25.14
CA PHE A 166 13.92 16.50 -24.14
C PHE A 166 12.70 16.14 -23.30
N LEU A 167 12.85 15.11 -22.47
CA LEU A 167 11.84 14.67 -21.52
C LEU A 167 12.24 15.04 -20.10
N MET A 168 11.26 15.50 -19.33
CA MET A 168 11.34 15.55 -17.89
C MET A 168 10.61 14.33 -17.33
N ILE A 169 11.33 13.49 -16.60
CA ILE A 169 10.80 12.31 -15.92
C ILE A 169 10.60 12.68 -14.45
N ILE A 170 9.39 12.48 -13.94
CA ILE A 170 9.02 12.74 -12.55
C ILE A 170 8.47 11.44 -11.97
N LYS A 171 9.11 10.90 -10.93
CA LYS A 171 8.60 9.72 -10.21
C LYS A 171 7.30 10.05 -9.52
N THR A 172 6.39 9.08 -9.46
CA THR A 172 5.15 9.22 -8.70
C THR A 172 5.10 8.23 -7.54
N ARG A 173 4.19 8.50 -6.62
CA ARG A 173 3.89 7.58 -5.51
C ARG A 173 2.88 6.50 -5.89
N ASP A 174 2.35 6.54 -7.11
CA ASP A 174 1.18 5.72 -7.50
C ASP A 174 1.47 4.23 -7.39
N TRP A 175 2.65 3.79 -7.83
CA TRP A 175 3.08 2.39 -7.68
C TRP A 175 3.24 1.97 -6.23
N PHE A 176 3.81 2.83 -5.38
CA PHE A 176 3.96 2.56 -3.95
C PHE A 176 2.60 2.45 -3.26
N LEU A 177 1.67 3.36 -3.58
CA LEU A 177 0.30 3.36 -3.04
C LEU A 177 -0.50 2.15 -3.53
N ALA A 178 -0.36 1.74 -4.80
CA ALA A 178 -0.99 0.53 -5.32
C ALA A 178 -0.47 -0.72 -4.61
N ARG A 179 0.86 -0.84 -4.44
CA ARG A 179 1.48 -1.94 -3.70
C ARG A 179 1.02 -1.98 -2.23
N GLN A 180 0.91 -0.83 -1.56
CA GLN A 180 0.37 -0.77 -0.20
C GLN A 180 -1.10 -1.19 -0.12
N LYS A 181 -1.89 -1.01 -1.18
CA LYS A 181 -3.28 -1.51 -1.24
C LYS A 181 -3.37 -3.00 -1.48
N GLU A 182 -2.42 -3.61 -2.20
CA GLU A 182 -2.37 -5.06 -2.43
C GLU A 182 -1.95 -5.86 -1.19
N LEU A 183 -1.23 -5.21 -0.27
CA LEU A 183 -0.76 -5.80 0.98
C LEU A 183 -1.81 -5.72 2.11
N VAL A 184 -2.99 -5.15 1.83
CA VAL A 184 -4.12 -4.93 2.74
C VAL A 184 -5.34 -5.69 2.25
#